data_AF-A0A7R9UKD9-F1
#
_entry.id   AF-A0A7R9UKD9-F1
#
_cell.length_a   1.000
_cell.length_b   1.000
_cell.length_c   1.000
_cell.angle_alpha   90.00
_cell.angle_beta   90.00
_cell.angle_gamma   90.00
#
_symmetry.space_group_name_H-M   'P 1'
#
loop_
_entity.id
_entity.type
_entity.pdbx_description
1 polymer ?
#
loop_
_entity_poly.entity_id
_entity_poly.type
_entity_poly.pdbx_seq_one_letter_code
_entity_poly.pdbx_strand_id
1 'polypeptide(L)'
;RAEGAMARALAVALLVLPRASAQEPPDAPWSELAGGSTEAELPTTRSGHSAMWCAALGGFIAFGGRGAMGVFHGDVWRWTNASGGWQLLTLAAGWPSVPRARAAHSAVCTGSAMLVFGGSCGADCYLDDVWVLRSHEPAEPRAISWVEQTTSAAVAEHGTPEPRAGHGAVWHHGLGQMLVFGGQLLEGGALVDDAWALTGSYAWRRLSAAGASGAPGGRRDAAIGLLSGRMLVFGGWRGYDLLSDLWELHVRNATWAQLATEPSGRRGAAMASSPDGTAVALFGGAAFAPDSVYEEDRSDVWLFTAEERAWEQVSTGLRGPAGRRAAALAWLPGTQTLLMFGGEQYVGVRRFWSDLWRLDLDKARLWDKAYAAYLEAIADEADGGGADAPRPRTDEININLRWLDDLFVDLPLWASATIVFGLPCFCLCLCICSGLYRQRRRAQARKRAEARERAHAEAEDDS
;
A
#
# COMPACT_ATOMS: atom_id res chain seq x y z
N ARG A 1 -4.84 -62.28 -6.90
CA ARG A 1 -6.23 -61.85 -6.59
C ARG A 1 -6.18 -61.27 -5.18
N ALA A 2 -5.95 -59.98 -4.95
CA ALA A 2 -6.54 -58.82 -5.58
C ALA A 2 -5.51 -57.69 -5.76
N GLU A 3 -5.20 -57.37 -7.01
CA GLU A 3 -4.60 -56.10 -7.47
C GLU A 3 -5.32 -55.73 -8.78
N GLY A 4 -6.65 -55.63 -8.74
CA GLY A 4 -7.48 -55.64 -9.95
C GLY A 4 -8.74 -54.80 -9.89
N ALA A 5 -8.79 -53.77 -9.06
CA ALA A 5 -9.98 -52.92 -8.94
C ALA A 5 -9.70 -51.41 -8.84
N MET A 6 -8.53 -50.95 -9.30
CA MET A 6 -8.20 -49.51 -9.39
C MET A 6 -7.64 -49.11 -10.77
N ALA A 7 -7.97 -49.87 -11.82
CA ALA A 7 -7.54 -49.65 -13.20
C ALA A 7 -8.69 -49.62 -14.22
N ARG A 8 -9.92 -49.25 -13.80
CA ARG A 8 -11.11 -49.20 -14.68
C ARG A 8 -11.99 -47.95 -14.56
N ALA A 9 -11.40 -46.82 -14.15
CA ALA A 9 -12.01 -45.49 -14.34
C ALA A 9 -11.09 -44.55 -15.13
N LEU A 10 -10.20 -45.12 -15.95
CA LEU A 10 -9.31 -44.46 -16.89
C LEU A 10 -9.45 -45.18 -18.24
N ALA A 11 -10.60 -44.99 -18.91
CA ALA A 11 -10.84 -45.25 -20.34
C ALA A 11 -12.35 -45.36 -20.65
N VAL A 12 -13.10 -44.25 -20.64
CA VAL A 12 -14.23 -44.01 -21.57
C VAL A 12 -14.49 -42.49 -21.60
N ALA A 13 -13.72 -41.77 -22.42
CA ALA A 13 -14.08 -40.46 -23.02
C ALA A 13 -12.91 -39.98 -23.90
N LEU A 14 -12.48 -40.84 -24.83
CA LEU A 14 -11.56 -40.50 -25.91
C LEU A 14 -12.22 -41.04 -27.16
N LEU A 15 -12.98 -40.21 -27.85
CA LEU A 15 -13.27 -40.25 -29.29
C LEU A 15 -14.25 -39.11 -29.63
N VAL A 16 -13.92 -38.40 -30.72
CA VAL A 16 -14.56 -37.22 -31.33
C VAL A 16 -14.09 -35.86 -30.80
N LEU A 17 -12.83 -35.54 -31.10
CA LEU A 17 -12.38 -34.16 -31.30
C LEU A 17 -12.53 -33.80 -32.79
N PRO A 18 -13.14 -32.67 -33.16
CA PRO A 18 -12.91 -32.09 -34.48
C PRO A 18 -11.49 -31.50 -34.51
N ARG A 19 -10.72 -31.87 -35.53
CA ARG A 19 -9.45 -31.20 -35.89
C ARG A 19 -9.75 -29.73 -36.24
N ALA A 20 -9.41 -28.80 -35.36
CA ALA A 20 -9.22 -27.41 -35.73
C ALA A 20 -7.76 -27.22 -36.12
N SER A 21 -7.57 -26.88 -37.40
CA SER A 21 -6.31 -26.51 -38.03
C SER A 21 -5.54 -25.46 -37.21
N ALA A 22 -4.25 -25.70 -36.99
CA ALA A 22 -3.32 -24.66 -36.58
C ALA A 22 -3.20 -23.65 -37.72
N GLN A 23 -3.72 -22.45 -37.50
CA GLN A 23 -3.56 -21.32 -38.39
C GLN A 23 -3.06 -20.17 -37.52
N GLU A 24 -1.83 -19.73 -37.80
CA GLU A 24 -1.20 -18.56 -37.17
C GLU A 24 -2.15 -17.36 -37.30
N PRO A 25 -2.35 -16.55 -36.25
CA PRO A 25 -3.13 -15.33 -36.42
C PRO A 25 -2.33 -14.35 -37.30
N PRO A 26 -2.94 -13.81 -38.36
CA PRO A 26 -2.27 -12.87 -39.25
C PRO A 26 -1.96 -11.56 -38.52
N ASP A 27 -0.87 -10.92 -38.93
CA ASP A 27 -0.50 -9.55 -38.59
C ASP A 27 -1.73 -8.63 -38.63
N ALA A 28 -2.23 -8.22 -37.46
CA ALA A 28 -3.26 -7.21 -37.34
C ALA A 28 -2.60 -5.86 -37.00
N PRO A 29 -2.65 -4.87 -37.91
CA PRO A 29 -2.08 -3.55 -37.69
C PRO A 29 -2.94 -2.78 -36.66
N TRP A 30 -2.30 -1.86 -35.94
CA TRP A 30 -2.93 -0.89 -35.06
C TRP A 30 -4.16 -0.23 -35.70
N SER A 31 -5.31 -0.21 -35.01
CA SER A 31 -6.33 0.83 -35.24
C SER A 31 -7.21 1.10 -34.01
N GLU A 32 -6.96 2.30 -33.46
CA GLU A 32 -7.90 3.37 -33.09
C GLU A 32 -8.88 3.26 -31.91
N LEU A 33 -8.74 4.25 -31.02
CA LEU A 33 -9.61 4.63 -29.91
C LEU A 33 -11.04 4.96 -30.38
N ALA A 34 -12.03 4.18 -29.94
CA ALA A 34 -13.40 4.66 -29.81
C ALA A 34 -14.16 3.81 -28.78
N GLY A 35 -14.40 4.40 -27.61
CA GLY A 35 -15.16 3.79 -26.54
C GLY A 35 -15.02 4.61 -25.26
N GLY A 36 -15.66 5.78 -25.23
CA GLY A 36 -15.82 6.54 -24.00
C GLY A 36 -16.67 5.71 -23.03
N SER A 37 -16.02 4.97 -22.15
CA SER A 37 -16.61 4.48 -20.91
C SER A 37 -16.50 5.59 -19.87
N THR A 38 -17.63 6.17 -19.49
CA THR A 38 -17.79 7.10 -18.35
C THR A 38 -17.67 6.38 -17.01
N GLU A 39 -16.62 5.57 -16.81
CA GLU A 39 -16.48 4.73 -15.62
C GLU A 39 -15.01 4.55 -15.21
N ALA A 40 -14.40 5.65 -14.77
CA ALA A 40 -13.31 5.69 -13.80
C ALA A 40 -13.14 7.15 -13.31
N GLU A 41 -14.02 7.62 -12.42
CA GLU A 41 -13.88 8.94 -11.79
C GLU A 41 -12.89 8.92 -10.61
N LEU A 42 -12.30 7.77 -10.28
CA LEU A 42 -11.41 7.59 -9.13
C LEU A 42 -10.28 6.60 -9.45
N PRO A 43 -9.12 6.75 -8.81
CA PRO A 43 -8.07 5.74 -8.90
C PRO A 43 -8.54 4.41 -8.34
N THR A 44 -8.23 3.32 -9.04
CA THR A 44 -8.52 1.95 -8.62
C THR A 44 -7.74 1.54 -7.37
N THR A 45 -8.24 0.50 -6.67
CA THR A 45 -7.60 -0.04 -5.46
C THR A 45 -6.17 -0.46 -5.72
N ARG A 46 -5.21 -0.02 -4.89
CA ARG A 46 -3.79 -0.25 -5.14
C ARG A 46 -2.95 -0.23 -3.87
N SER A 47 -1.85 -0.97 -3.87
CA SER A 47 -0.82 -0.98 -2.82
C SER A 47 0.57 -0.91 -3.42
N GLY A 48 1.57 -0.50 -2.63
CA GLY A 48 2.95 -0.35 -3.10
C GLY A 48 3.08 0.69 -4.23
N HIS A 49 2.16 1.64 -4.28
CA HIS A 49 2.23 2.80 -5.15
C HIS A 49 3.00 3.91 -4.44
N SER A 50 3.42 4.92 -5.18
CA SER A 50 3.85 6.18 -4.59
C SER A 50 2.67 7.16 -4.60
N ALA A 51 2.46 7.87 -3.50
CA ALA A 51 1.65 9.08 -3.53
C ALA A 51 2.22 10.16 -2.61
N MET A 52 2.29 11.39 -3.11
CA MET A 52 2.85 12.52 -2.39
C MET A 52 2.29 13.84 -2.87
N TRP A 53 2.36 14.86 -2.03
CA TRP A 53 2.16 16.22 -2.51
C TRP A 53 3.32 16.62 -3.42
N CYS A 54 2.99 17.08 -4.62
CA CYS A 54 3.96 17.61 -5.56
C CYS A 54 3.50 18.94 -6.14
N ALA A 55 4.05 20.03 -5.62
CA ALA A 55 3.70 21.38 -6.04
C ALA A 55 3.96 21.61 -7.53
N ALA A 56 5.03 21.04 -8.08
CA ALA A 56 5.36 21.11 -9.50
C ALA A 56 4.33 20.42 -10.43
N LEU A 57 3.47 19.55 -9.88
CA LEU A 57 2.38 18.88 -10.59
C LEU A 57 1.00 19.39 -10.13
N GLY A 58 0.97 20.39 -9.25
CA GLY A 58 -0.24 21.07 -8.82
C GLY A 58 -1.12 20.30 -7.83
N GLY A 59 -0.61 19.30 -7.11
CA GLY A 59 -1.43 18.60 -6.11
C GLY A 59 -0.83 17.33 -5.51
N PHE A 60 -1.69 16.52 -4.90
CA PHE A 60 -1.37 15.18 -4.39
C PHE A 60 -1.39 14.18 -5.55
N ILE A 61 -0.23 13.65 -5.90
CA ILE A 61 -0.04 12.79 -7.07
C ILE A 61 0.05 11.35 -6.61
N ALA A 62 -0.67 10.44 -7.27
CA ALA A 62 -0.55 9.00 -7.08
C ALA A 62 -0.10 8.35 -8.40
N PHE A 63 0.90 7.47 -8.33
CA PHE A 63 1.43 6.75 -9.48
C PHE A 63 1.74 5.29 -9.16
N GLY A 64 1.38 4.43 -10.10
CA GLY A 64 1.67 3.00 -10.06
C GLY A 64 0.93 2.25 -8.97
N GLY A 65 1.54 1.17 -8.49
CA GLY A 65 0.99 0.23 -7.52
C GLY A 65 0.47 -1.06 -8.15
N ARG A 66 0.09 -1.99 -7.28
CA ARG A 66 -0.51 -3.27 -7.63
C ARG A 66 -1.91 -3.35 -7.03
N GLY A 67 -2.89 -3.65 -7.87
CA GLY A 67 -4.29 -3.84 -7.48
C GLY A 67 -4.67 -5.31 -7.29
N ALA A 68 -5.97 -5.55 -7.22
CA ALA A 68 -6.54 -6.89 -7.16
C ALA A 68 -6.14 -7.72 -8.39
N MET A 69 -6.11 -9.06 -8.24
CA MET A 69 -5.66 -10.01 -9.26
C MET A 69 -4.21 -9.80 -9.75
N GLY A 70 -3.47 -8.93 -9.08
CA GLY A 70 -2.06 -8.69 -9.35
C GLY A 70 -1.77 -7.74 -10.51
N VAL A 71 -2.76 -6.99 -10.97
CA VAL A 71 -2.62 -5.97 -12.02
C VAL A 71 -1.69 -4.86 -11.54
N PHE A 72 -0.69 -4.52 -12.36
CA PHE A 72 0.19 -3.36 -12.13
C PHE A 72 -0.37 -2.14 -12.82
N HIS A 73 -0.32 -1.00 -12.15
CA HIS A 73 -0.81 0.27 -12.66
C HIS A 73 0.35 1.14 -13.19
N GLY A 74 0.06 1.95 -14.19
CA GLY A 74 0.97 2.96 -14.76
C GLY A 74 0.27 4.30 -15.01
N ASP A 75 -0.94 4.45 -14.50
CA ASP A 75 -1.74 5.68 -14.55
C ASP A 75 -1.22 6.70 -13.51
N VAL A 76 -1.44 7.99 -13.81
CA VAL A 76 -1.07 9.10 -12.93
C VAL A 76 -2.34 9.85 -12.55
N TRP A 77 -2.60 9.92 -11.26
CA TRP A 77 -3.76 10.62 -10.71
C TRP A 77 -3.32 11.84 -9.91
N ARG A 78 -4.09 12.92 -9.99
CA ARG A 78 -3.92 14.12 -9.20
C ARG A 78 -5.17 14.42 -8.39
N TRP A 79 -5.01 14.63 -7.10
CA TRP A 79 -6.03 15.21 -6.24
C TRP A 79 -5.62 16.63 -5.84
N THR A 80 -6.58 17.54 -5.82
CA THR A 80 -6.38 18.91 -5.31
C THR A 80 -7.43 19.24 -4.27
N ASN A 81 -7.08 20.08 -3.30
CA ASN A 81 -8.04 20.54 -2.31
C ASN A 81 -9.13 21.44 -2.93
N ALA A 82 -8.81 22.15 -4.02
CA ALA A 82 -9.74 23.05 -4.70
C ALA A 82 -10.83 22.30 -5.48
N SER A 83 -10.47 21.20 -6.16
CA SER A 83 -11.44 20.39 -6.90
C SER A 83 -12.20 19.39 -6.03
N GLY A 84 -11.66 19.03 -4.85
CA GLY A 84 -12.20 17.99 -3.97
C GLY A 84 -12.14 16.56 -4.53
N GLY A 85 -12.09 16.40 -5.85
CA GLY A 85 -12.04 15.13 -6.57
C GLY A 85 -10.68 14.81 -7.21
N TRP A 86 -10.51 13.54 -7.57
CA TRP A 86 -9.37 13.03 -8.34
C TRP A 86 -9.49 13.38 -9.82
N GLN A 87 -8.35 13.57 -10.48
CA GLN A 87 -8.24 13.81 -11.91
C GLN A 87 -7.20 12.85 -12.49
N LEU A 88 -7.57 12.12 -13.53
CA LEU A 88 -6.61 11.36 -14.34
C LEU A 88 -5.79 12.35 -15.18
N LEU A 89 -4.46 12.28 -15.07
CA LEU A 89 -3.56 13.07 -15.91
C LEU A 89 -3.27 12.34 -17.22
N THR A 90 -3.13 13.10 -18.30
CA THR A 90 -2.99 12.56 -19.66
C THR A 90 -1.65 12.96 -20.26
N LEU A 91 -1.10 12.13 -21.14
CA LEU A 91 0.14 12.47 -21.83
C LEU A 91 -0.04 13.68 -22.72
N ALA A 92 0.88 14.63 -22.63
CA ALA A 92 0.98 15.76 -23.54
C ALA A 92 1.29 15.28 -24.96
N ALA A 93 0.77 15.98 -25.96
CA ALA A 93 1.07 15.69 -27.35
C ALA A 93 2.58 15.74 -27.60
N GLY A 94 3.11 14.77 -28.36
CA GLY A 94 4.54 14.69 -28.68
C GLY A 94 5.42 14.00 -27.62
N TRP A 95 4.86 13.50 -26.52
CA TRP A 95 5.58 12.74 -25.48
C TRP A 95 5.03 11.32 -25.31
N PRO A 96 5.31 10.39 -26.25
CA PRO A 96 4.69 9.06 -26.26
C PRO A 96 5.31 8.10 -25.23
N SER A 97 6.51 8.38 -24.76
CA SER A 97 7.24 7.50 -23.83
C SER A 97 6.62 7.53 -22.45
N VAL A 98 6.46 6.35 -21.84
CA VAL A 98 5.96 6.19 -20.47
C VAL A 98 6.74 5.11 -19.73
N PRO A 99 6.91 5.24 -18.40
CA PRO A 99 7.45 4.16 -17.60
C PRO A 99 6.53 2.94 -17.66
N ARG A 100 7.11 1.74 -17.57
CA ARG A 100 6.34 0.52 -17.35
C ARG A 100 5.49 0.63 -16.08
N ALA A 101 4.29 0.06 -16.13
CA ALA A 101 3.44 -0.13 -14.96
C ALA A 101 4.20 -0.90 -13.87
N ARG A 102 4.15 -0.43 -12.63
CA ARG A 102 5.06 -0.88 -11.57
C ARG A 102 4.52 -0.68 -10.17
N ALA A 103 5.01 -1.48 -9.22
CA ALA A 103 4.71 -1.39 -7.79
C ALA A 103 6.00 -1.55 -6.97
N ALA A 104 5.95 -1.21 -5.67
CA ALA A 104 7.09 -1.23 -4.77
C ALA A 104 8.30 -0.45 -5.31
N HIS A 105 8.03 0.58 -6.12
CA HIS A 105 8.98 1.60 -6.55
C HIS A 105 9.00 2.72 -5.52
N SER A 106 9.98 3.61 -5.62
CA SER A 106 9.95 4.88 -4.90
C SER A 106 9.80 6.04 -5.87
N ALA A 107 9.18 7.11 -5.40
CA ALA A 107 9.12 8.36 -6.11
C ALA A 107 9.37 9.50 -5.12
N VAL A 108 9.83 10.64 -5.62
CA VAL A 108 10.01 11.87 -4.83
C VAL A 108 9.64 13.09 -5.65
N CYS A 109 9.05 14.10 -5.02
CA CYS A 109 8.79 15.38 -5.68
C CYS A 109 9.98 16.31 -5.44
N THR A 110 10.49 16.85 -6.53
CA THR A 110 11.49 17.92 -6.53
C THR A 110 10.79 19.27 -6.57
N GLY A 111 11.56 20.37 -6.60
CA GLY A 111 10.99 21.70 -6.83
C GLY A 111 10.35 21.89 -8.21
N SER A 112 10.58 20.99 -9.17
CA SER A 112 10.17 21.18 -10.57
C SER A 112 9.56 19.95 -11.27
N ALA A 113 9.63 18.77 -10.67
CA ALA A 113 9.17 17.52 -11.28
C ALA A 113 9.01 16.42 -10.22
N MET A 114 8.41 15.30 -10.59
CA MET A 114 8.48 14.06 -9.79
C MET A 114 9.51 13.11 -10.40
N LEU A 115 10.39 12.55 -9.58
CA LEU A 115 11.32 11.48 -9.95
C LEU A 115 10.75 10.13 -9.52
N VAL A 116 10.93 9.11 -10.34
CA VAL A 116 10.58 7.72 -10.06
C VAL A 116 11.82 6.85 -10.24
N PHE A 117 12.05 5.91 -9.33
CA PHE A 117 13.15 4.96 -9.44
C PHE A 117 12.69 3.52 -9.15
N GLY A 118 13.08 2.61 -10.04
CA GLY A 118 13.00 1.16 -9.86
C GLY A 118 11.60 0.61 -9.63
N GLY A 119 11.51 -0.42 -8.78
CA GLY A 119 10.30 -1.17 -8.47
C GLY A 119 10.14 -2.46 -9.27
N SER A 120 9.04 -3.16 -9.03
CA SER A 120 8.68 -4.39 -9.72
C SER A 120 7.61 -4.13 -10.78
N CYS A 121 7.76 -4.73 -11.96
CA CYS A 121 6.76 -4.70 -13.03
C CYS A 121 6.09 -6.06 -13.29
N GLY A 122 6.37 -7.05 -12.44
CA GLY A 122 5.98 -8.44 -12.60
C GLY A 122 6.82 -9.36 -11.72
N ALA A 123 6.52 -10.66 -11.73
CA ALA A 123 7.20 -11.65 -10.89
C ALA A 123 8.72 -11.66 -11.10
N ASP A 124 9.16 -11.62 -12.36
CA ASP A 124 10.57 -11.71 -12.75
C ASP A 124 11.08 -10.39 -13.36
N CYS A 125 10.59 -9.26 -12.85
CA CYS A 125 10.93 -7.95 -13.39
C CYS A 125 11.12 -6.94 -12.28
N TYR A 126 12.37 -6.65 -11.94
CA TYR A 126 12.76 -5.46 -11.18
C TYR A 126 13.43 -4.46 -12.10
N LEU A 127 13.27 -3.19 -11.78
CA LEU A 127 13.71 -2.06 -12.59
C LEU A 127 14.77 -1.25 -11.82
N ASP A 128 15.63 -0.57 -12.56
CA ASP A 128 16.65 0.39 -12.12
C ASP A 128 16.59 1.71 -12.93
N ASP A 129 15.55 1.88 -13.74
CA ASP A 129 15.32 3.07 -14.54
C ASP A 129 14.93 4.28 -13.67
N VAL A 130 15.32 5.47 -14.15
CA VAL A 130 14.93 6.75 -13.55
C VAL A 130 14.05 7.51 -14.52
N TRP A 131 12.86 7.86 -14.07
CA TRP A 131 11.89 8.61 -14.87
C TRP A 131 11.57 9.96 -14.24
N VAL A 132 11.41 10.98 -15.08
CA VAL A 132 11.00 12.33 -14.66
C VAL A 132 9.62 12.63 -15.22
N LEU A 133 8.68 12.93 -14.33
CA LEU A 133 7.34 13.40 -14.65
C LEU A 133 7.26 14.92 -14.50
N ARG A 134 6.82 15.61 -15.56
CA ARG A 134 6.57 17.06 -15.58
C ARG A 134 5.15 17.38 -15.96
N SER A 135 4.64 18.50 -15.46
CA SER A 135 3.36 19.10 -15.88
C SER A 135 3.58 20.15 -16.97
N HIS A 136 2.59 20.30 -17.85
CA HIS A 136 2.53 21.35 -18.87
C HIS A 136 1.50 22.45 -18.52
N GLU A 137 1.15 22.57 -17.24
CA GLU A 137 0.33 23.68 -16.77
C GLU A 137 1.12 25.01 -16.81
N PRO A 138 0.43 26.15 -17.04
CA PRO A 138 -1.01 26.30 -17.23
C PRO A 138 -1.49 26.09 -18.68
N ALA A 139 -0.57 25.83 -19.63
CA ALA A 139 -0.89 25.78 -21.06
C ALA A 139 -1.86 24.65 -21.39
N GLU A 140 -1.66 23.47 -20.81
CA GLU A 140 -2.52 22.30 -20.98
C GLU A 140 -2.87 21.69 -19.62
N PRO A 141 -4.02 22.08 -19.02
CA PRO A 141 -4.49 21.51 -17.77
C PRO A 141 -4.63 20.00 -17.89
N ARG A 142 -4.04 19.24 -16.95
CA ARG A 142 -3.92 17.76 -16.93
C ARG A 142 -2.83 17.14 -17.80
N ALA A 143 -2.16 17.90 -18.67
CA ALA A 143 -1.13 17.34 -19.52
C ALA A 143 0.18 17.12 -18.76
N ILE A 144 0.77 15.94 -18.96
CA ILE A 144 2.03 15.51 -18.36
C ILE A 144 2.98 14.92 -19.40
N SER A 145 4.27 14.94 -19.12
CA SER A 145 5.26 14.23 -19.92
C SER A 145 6.20 13.42 -19.04
N TRP A 146 6.51 12.21 -19.49
CA TRP A 146 7.53 11.36 -18.92
C TRP A 146 8.80 11.41 -19.76
N VAL A 147 9.95 11.50 -19.09
CA VAL A 147 11.27 11.44 -19.73
C VAL A 147 12.16 10.50 -18.92
N GLU A 148 12.52 9.36 -19.52
CA GLU A 148 13.54 8.47 -18.98
C GLU A 148 14.89 9.19 -18.97
N GLN A 149 15.64 9.07 -17.89
CA GLN A 149 16.96 9.69 -17.75
C GLN A 149 18.04 8.64 -17.88
N THR A 150 19.05 8.94 -18.70
CA THR A 150 20.31 8.20 -18.65
C THR A 150 21.01 8.50 -17.33
N THR A 151 21.22 7.48 -16.52
CA THR A 151 21.95 7.60 -15.27
C THR A 151 23.41 7.23 -15.45
N SER A 152 24.26 7.71 -14.55
CA SER A 152 25.68 7.37 -14.52
C SER A 152 26.17 7.21 -13.08
N ALA A 153 27.33 6.60 -12.90
CA ALA A 153 28.01 6.64 -11.61
C ALA A 153 28.76 7.97 -11.48
N ALA A 154 28.57 8.70 -10.38
CA ALA A 154 29.35 9.90 -10.08
C ALA A 154 30.84 9.57 -9.88
N VAL A 155 31.13 8.33 -9.43
CA VAL A 155 32.47 7.75 -9.36
C VAL A 155 32.38 6.33 -9.91
N ALA A 156 33.12 6.05 -10.99
CA ALA A 156 33.01 4.79 -11.76
C ALA A 156 33.27 3.53 -10.92
N GLU A 157 34.08 3.63 -9.85
CA GLU A 157 34.44 2.53 -8.96
C GLU A 157 33.24 1.90 -8.23
N HIS A 158 32.11 2.61 -8.13
CA HIS A 158 30.97 2.17 -7.33
C HIS A 158 29.71 1.85 -8.13
N GLY A 159 29.74 2.01 -9.46
CA GLY A 159 28.61 1.67 -10.33
C GLY A 159 27.32 2.45 -10.02
N THR A 160 26.19 1.89 -10.47
CA THR A 160 24.83 2.38 -10.20
C THR A 160 24.08 1.37 -9.33
N PRO A 161 23.00 1.77 -8.64
CA PRO A 161 22.21 0.82 -7.86
C PRO A 161 21.58 -0.23 -8.77
N GLU A 162 21.66 -1.50 -8.36
CA GLU A 162 21.04 -2.62 -9.07
C GLU A 162 19.50 -2.54 -9.08
N PRO A 163 18.84 -3.21 -10.05
CA PRO A 163 17.38 -3.32 -10.12
C PRO A 163 16.76 -3.85 -8.83
N ARG A 164 15.81 -3.10 -8.27
CA ARG A 164 15.31 -3.35 -6.93
C ARG A 164 13.87 -2.95 -6.70
N ALA A 165 13.20 -3.65 -5.80
CA ALA A 165 11.83 -3.34 -5.35
C ALA A 165 11.74 -3.32 -3.82
N GLY A 166 10.74 -2.62 -3.29
CA GLY A 166 10.53 -2.50 -1.84
C GLY A 166 11.61 -1.67 -1.13
N HIS A 167 12.40 -0.91 -1.89
CA HIS A 167 13.27 0.13 -1.35
C HIS A 167 12.43 1.36 -1.01
N GLY A 168 12.93 2.23 -0.14
CA GLY A 168 12.31 3.53 0.10
C GLY A 168 13.24 4.66 -0.32
N ALA A 169 12.65 5.84 -0.54
CA ALA A 169 13.40 7.02 -0.92
C ALA A 169 12.80 8.30 -0.34
N VAL A 170 13.62 9.33 -0.24
CA VAL A 170 13.21 10.67 0.17
C VAL A 170 14.00 11.76 -0.55
N TRP A 171 13.39 12.92 -0.76
CA TRP A 171 14.07 14.07 -1.37
C TRP A 171 14.76 14.92 -0.31
N HIS A 172 16.07 15.09 -0.44
CA HIS A 172 16.85 15.98 0.41
C HIS A 172 16.91 17.39 -0.17
N HIS A 173 15.98 18.25 0.23
CA HIS A 173 15.84 19.62 -0.27
C HIS A 173 17.14 20.43 -0.25
N GLY A 174 17.90 20.41 0.85
CA GLY A 174 19.14 21.19 1.00
C GLY A 174 20.33 20.69 0.17
N LEU A 175 20.24 19.51 -0.46
CA LEU A 175 21.29 18.94 -1.32
C LEU A 175 20.81 18.78 -2.77
N GLY A 176 19.50 18.87 -3.02
CA GLY A 176 18.93 18.59 -4.33
C GLY A 176 19.16 17.14 -4.77
N GLN A 177 19.00 16.19 -3.85
CA GLN A 177 19.30 14.77 -4.09
C GLN A 177 18.14 13.87 -3.67
N MET A 178 17.85 12.85 -4.47
CA MET A 178 17.01 11.73 -4.04
C MET A 178 17.89 10.74 -3.28
N LEU A 179 17.51 10.42 -2.06
CA LEU A 179 18.19 9.42 -1.23
C LEU A 179 17.40 8.12 -1.32
N VAL A 180 18.09 7.00 -1.53
CA VAL A 180 17.50 5.66 -1.64
C VAL A 180 18.17 4.74 -0.62
N PHE A 181 17.38 3.91 0.05
CA PHE A 181 17.89 2.91 0.97
C PHE A 181 17.23 1.55 0.80
N GLY A 182 18.06 0.51 0.80
CA GLY A 182 17.65 -0.88 0.89
C GLY A 182 16.85 -1.39 -0.29
N GLY A 183 15.91 -2.30 0.00
CA GLY A 183 15.09 -3.03 -0.95
C GLY A 183 15.53 -4.48 -1.12
N GLN A 184 14.90 -5.13 -2.10
CA GLN A 184 15.20 -6.48 -2.52
C GLN A 184 15.68 -6.46 -3.97
N LEU A 185 16.72 -7.23 -4.26
CA LEU A 185 17.18 -7.51 -5.62
C LEU A 185 16.43 -8.71 -6.19
N LEU A 186 16.34 -8.77 -7.52
CA LEU A 186 15.68 -9.89 -8.20
C LEU A 186 16.52 -11.16 -8.09
N GLU A 187 17.81 -11.07 -8.42
CA GLU A 187 18.73 -12.20 -8.38
C GLU A 187 19.02 -12.63 -6.93
N GLY A 188 18.78 -13.90 -6.62
CA GLY A 188 18.96 -14.46 -5.28
C GLY A 188 18.00 -13.92 -4.20
N GLY A 189 17.11 -12.98 -4.54
CA GLY A 189 16.19 -12.36 -3.58
C GLY A 189 16.88 -11.58 -2.47
N ALA A 190 18.13 -11.16 -2.69
CA ALA A 190 18.98 -10.54 -1.67
C ALA A 190 18.35 -9.24 -1.13
N LEU A 191 18.36 -9.08 0.19
CA LEU A 191 17.97 -7.84 0.85
C LEU A 191 19.22 -6.97 1.02
N VAL A 192 19.18 -5.76 0.48
CA VAL A 192 20.33 -4.85 0.48
C VAL A 192 20.22 -3.78 1.55
N ASP A 193 21.37 -3.28 2.00
CA ASP A 193 21.59 -2.26 3.03
C ASP A 193 22.41 -1.06 2.53
N ASP A 194 22.59 -0.96 1.22
CA ASP A 194 23.25 0.17 0.61
C ASP A 194 22.35 1.42 0.62
N ALA A 195 23.00 2.57 0.77
CA ALA A 195 22.37 3.88 0.63
C ALA A 195 22.96 4.61 -0.57
N TRP A 196 22.09 5.25 -1.36
CA TRP A 196 22.46 5.94 -2.59
C TRP A 196 21.89 7.36 -2.62
N ALA A 197 22.62 8.26 -3.26
CA ALA A 197 22.16 9.59 -3.61
C ALA A 197 22.16 9.77 -5.13
N LEU A 198 21.00 10.09 -5.71
CA LEU A 198 20.88 10.56 -7.09
C LEU A 198 20.99 12.08 -7.11
N THR A 199 21.97 12.59 -7.85
CA THR A 199 22.21 14.03 -8.02
C THR A 199 21.27 14.67 -9.04
N GLY A 200 21.22 16.00 -9.09
CA GLY A 200 20.44 16.74 -10.10
C GLY A 200 20.87 16.50 -11.55
N SER A 201 22.07 15.95 -11.78
CA SER A 201 22.55 15.51 -13.10
C SER A 201 22.30 14.01 -13.35
N TYR A 202 21.44 13.38 -12.54
CA TYR A 202 21.14 11.94 -12.59
C TYR A 202 22.36 11.02 -12.43
N ALA A 203 23.40 11.51 -11.76
CA ALA A 203 24.54 10.70 -11.37
C ALA A 203 24.34 10.11 -9.97
N TRP A 204 24.49 8.80 -9.85
CA TRP A 204 24.41 8.03 -8.61
C TRP A 204 25.71 8.12 -7.82
N ARG A 205 25.60 8.37 -6.53
CA ARG A 205 26.71 8.32 -5.58
C ARG A 205 26.33 7.40 -4.42
N ARG A 206 27.13 6.36 -4.21
CA ARG A 206 26.97 5.49 -3.06
C ARG A 206 27.33 6.25 -1.78
N LEU A 207 26.45 6.23 -0.79
CA LEU A 207 26.64 6.86 0.51
C LEU A 207 27.24 5.86 1.50
N SER A 208 26.65 4.68 1.61
CA SER A 208 27.16 3.60 2.47
C SER A 208 27.33 2.31 1.67
N ALA A 209 28.45 1.64 1.91
CA ALA A 209 28.67 0.30 1.41
C ALA A 209 27.80 -0.72 2.15
N ALA A 210 27.43 -1.80 1.46
CA ALA A 210 26.75 -2.94 2.06
C ALA A 210 27.62 -3.56 3.17
N GLY A 211 27.00 -3.92 4.30
CA GLY A 211 27.70 -4.51 5.45
C GLY A 211 28.58 -3.53 6.24
N ALA A 212 28.39 -2.21 6.10
CA ALA A 212 29.13 -1.24 6.90
C ALA A 212 28.83 -1.41 8.41
N SER A 213 29.87 -1.60 9.22
CA SER A 213 29.72 -1.69 10.68
C SER A 213 29.08 -0.41 11.23
N GLY A 214 28.08 -0.56 12.10
CA GLY A 214 27.33 0.57 12.66
C GLY A 214 26.26 1.15 11.73
N ALA A 215 25.87 0.46 10.66
CA ALA A 215 24.78 0.83 9.77
C ALA A 215 23.59 -0.17 9.88
N PRO A 216 22.37 0.21 9.45
CA PRO A 216 21.25 -0.71 9.36
C PRO A 216 21.55 -1.87 8.40
N GLY A 217 21.22 -3.10 8.81
CA GLY A 217 21.31 -4.26 7.92
C GLY A 217 20.23 -4.32 6.83
N GLY A 218 20.40 -5.26 5.89
CA GLY A 218 19.61 -5.32 4.66
C GLY A 218 18.13 -5.59 4.91
N ARG A 219 17.26 -4.84 4.22
CA ARG A 219 15.81 -4.85 4.47
C ARG A 219 15.01 -4.34 3.28
N ARG A 220 13.77 -4.79 3.16
CA ARG A 220 12.75 -4.21 2.26
C ARG A 220 11.54 -3.72 3.04
N ASP A 221 10.71 -2.95 2.38
CA ASP A 221 9.45 -2.41 2.90
C ASP A 221 9.64 -1.59 4.20
N ALA A 222 10.82 -0.97 4.35
CA ALA A 222 11.12 -0.04 5.44
C ALA A 222 10.46 1.30 5.18
N ALA A 223 10.05 1.98 6.26
CA ALA A 223 9.48 3.31 6.18
C ALA A 223 10.62 4.35 6.16
N ILE A 224 10.63 5.23 5.16
CA ILE A 224 11.70 6.23 4.95
C ILE A 224 11.10 7.63 5.06
N GLY A 225 11.83 8.51 5.73
CA GLY A 225 11.47 9.93 5.88
C GLY A 225 12.70 10.82 6.00
N LEU A 226 12.48 12.13 6.03
CA LEU A 226 13.52 13.14 6.22
C LEU A 226 13.18 14.00 7.43
N LEU A 227 14.10 14.08 8.37
CA LEU A 227 13.99 14.93 9.55
C LEU A 227 15.24 15.79 9.65
N SER A 228 15.09 17.11 9.63
CA SER A 228 16.20 18.07 9.76
C SER A 228 17.37 17.81 8.80
N GLY A 229 17.06 17.40 7.55
CA GLY A 229 18.07 17.06 6.54
C GLY A 229 18.77 15.72 6.77
N ARG A 230 18.19 14.83 7.59
CA ARG A 230 18.72 13.50 7.87
C ARG A 230 17.71 12.47 7.43
N MET A 231 18.18 11.41 6.77
CA MET A 231 17.29 10.34 6.33
C MET A 231 17.02 9.41 7.50
N LEU A 232 15.74 9.17 7.78
CA LEU A 232 15.30 8.19 8.75
C LEU A 232 14.92 6.89 8.04
N VAL A 233 15.31 5.77 8.64
CA VAL A 233 14.94 4.42 8.21
C VAL A 233 14.33 3.71 9.40
N PHE A 234 13.04 3.40 9.31
CA PHE A 234 12.33 2.69 10.37
C PHE A 234 11.82 1.33 9.90
N GLY A 235 12.12 0.32 10.70
CA GLY A 235 11.59 -1.03 10.56
C GLY A 235 11.90 -1.68 9.22
N GLY A 236 10.90 -2.33 8.63
CA GLY A 236 11.04 -3.15 7.43
C GLY A 236 11.07 -4.64 7.73
N TRP A 237 11.38 -5.42 6.71
CA TRP A 237 11.38 -6.88 6.76
C TRP A 237 12.73 -7.45 6.35
N ARG A 238 13.24 -8.38 7.16
CA ARG A 238 14.48 -9.11 6.90
C ARG A 238 14.33 -10.59 7.21
N GLY A 239 14.25 -11.42 6.17
CA GLY A 239 14.09 -12.87 6.33
C GLY A 239 12.74 -13.23 6.95
N TYR A 240 12.69 -13.44 8.26
CA TYR A 240 11.44 -13.66 9.00
C TYR A 240 11.16 -12.57 10.04
N ASP A 241 12.07 -11.59 10.17
CA ASP A 241 12.00 -10.56 11.19
C ASP A 241 11.28 -9.32 10.67
N LEU A 242 10.33 -8.83 11.47
CA LEU A 242 9.81 -7.47 11.37
C LEU A 242 10.67 -6.57 12.26
N LEU A 243 11.40 -5.66 11.64
CA LEU A 243 12.36 -4.82 12.32
C LEU A 243 11.66 -3.65 13.01
N SER A 244 12.15 -3.24 14.17
CA SER A 244 11.65 -2.12 14.99
C SER A 244 12.68 -1.01 15.19
N ASP A 245 13.86 -1.16 14.60
CA ASP A 245 14.95 -0.22 14.72
C ASP A 245 14.68 1.06 13.92
N LEU A 246 15.04 2.19 14.52
CA LEU A 246 15.08 3.50 13.88
C LEU A 246 16.54 3.89 13.67
N TRP A 247 16.90 4.16 12.42
CA TRP A 247 18.22 4.62 12.03
C TRP A 247 18.16 6.00 11.41
N GLU A 248 19.16 6.82 11.69
CA GLU A 248 19.36 8.14 11.11
C GLU A 248 20.67 8.17 10.33
N LEU A 249 20.62 8.58 9.07
CA LEU A 249 21.78 8.82 8.23
C LEU A 249 22.08 10.31 8.14
N HIS A 250 23.30 10.69 8.52
CA HIS A 250 23.85 11.98 8.14
C HIS A 250 24.49 11.90 6.75
N VAL A 251 23.86 12.54 5.77
CA VAL A 251 24.16 12.35 4.34
C VAL A 251 25.55 12.84 3.92
N ARG A 252 26.06 13.91 4.56
CA ARG A 252 27.31 14.57 4.13
C ARG A 252 28.56 13.75 4.47
N ASN A 253 28.57 13.10 5.62
CA ASN A 253 29.69 12.27 6.09
C ASN A 253 29.36 10.77 6.04
N ALA A 254 28.16 10.40 5.59
CA ALA A 254 27.67 9.03 5.48
C ALA A 254 27.72 8.23 6.79
N THR A 255 27.49 8.89 7.93
CA THR A 255 27.46 8.21 9.24
C THR A 255 26.05 7.88 9.66
N TRP A 256 25.88 6.67 10.19
CA TRP A 256 24.63 6.17 10.74
C TRP A 256 24.63 6.25 12.26
N ALA A 257 23.45 6.49 12.82
CA ALA A 257 23.18 6.39 14.25
C ALA A 257 21.85 5.66 14.47
N GLN A 258 21.83 4.75 15.45
CA GLN A 258 20.59 4.13 15.89
C GLN A 258 19.95 5.02 16.97
N LEU A 259 18.64 5.23 16.86
CA LEU A 259 17.85 6.04 17.78
C LEU A 259 16.94 5.14 18.65
N ALA A 260 16.29 5.75 19.64
CA ALA A 260 15.29 5.07 20.46
C ALA A 260 14.17 4.47 19.60
N THR A 261 13.74 3.26 19.96
CA THR A 261 12.88 2.43 19.12
C THR A 261 11.48 2.31 19.70
N GLU A 262 10.56 2.95 19.00
CA GLU A 262 9.12 2.69 19.00
C GLU A 262 8.68 2.99 17.54
N PRO A 263 7.48 2.62 17.11
CA PRO A 263 6.65 1.55 17.64
C PRO A 263 7.24 0.14 17.46
N SER A 264 6.45 -0.90 17.77
CA SER A 264 6.75 -2.30 17.47
C SER A 264 7.17 -2.55 16.03
N GLY A 265 7.97 -3.59 15.83
CA GLY A 265 8.53 -3.94 14.53
C GLY A 265 7.47 -4.20 13.47
N ARG A 266 7.69 -3.62 12.29
CA ARG A 266 6.69 -3.63 11.21
C ARG A 266 7.27 -3.39 9.83
N ARG A 267 6.54 -3.83 8.81
CA ARG A 267 6.86 -3.60 7.39
C ARG A 267 5.73 -2.92 6.64
N GLY A 268 6.08 -2.21 5.57
CA GLY A 268 5.12 -1.53 4.72
C GLY A 268 4.34 -0.45 5.46
N ALA A 269 4.88 0.09 6.55
CA ALA A 269 4.32 1.28 7.18
C ALA A 269 4.58 2.50 6.27
N ALA A 270 3.62 3.43 6.23
CA ALA A 270 3.75 4.64 5.43
C ALA A 270 4.38 5.74 6.28
N MET A 271 5.41 6.43 5.79
CA MET A 271 6.02 7.56 6.48
C MET A 271 5.96 8.82 5.62
N ALA A 272 5.63 9.95 6.25
CA ALA A 272 5.57 11.27 5.62
C ALA A 272 6.46 12.24 6.40
N SER A 273 7.18 13.09 5.67
CA SER A 273 8.01 14.15 6.26
C SER A 273 7.23 15.47 6.24
N SER A 274 7.32 16.25 7.31
CA SER A 274 6.73 17.58 7.33
C SER A 274 7.47 18.50 6.35
N PRO A 275 6.79 19.45 5.68
CA PRO A 275 7.42 20.32 4.69
C PRO A 275 8.52 21.22 5.26
N ASP A 276 8.45 21.55 6.54
CA ASP A 276 9.46 22.33 7.26
C ASP A 276 10.63 21.47 7.78
N GLY A 277 10.57 20.14 7.62
CA GLY A 277 11.59 19.20 8.05
C GLY A 277 11.71 19.03 9.57
N THR A 278 10.70 19.44 10.35
CA THR A 278 10.72 19.37 11.82
C THR A 278 10.07 18.12 12.40
N ALA A 279 9.31 17.35 11.61
CA ALA A 279 8.64 16.15 12.07
C ALA A 279 8.52 15.09 10.96
N VAL A 280 8.35 13.84 11.37
CA VAL A 280 7.86 12.76 10.53
C VAL A 280 6.64 12.09 11.17
N ALA A 281 5.70 11.67 10.33
CA ALA A 281 4.55 10.89 10.71
C ALA A 281 4.65 9.48 10.15
N LEU A 282 4.24 8.49 10.92
CA LEU A 282 4.17 7.08 10.53
C LEU A 282 2.73 6.60 10.67
N PHE A 283 2.25 5.82 9.72
CA PHE A 283 0.95 5.18 9.76
C PHE A 283 1.03 3.69 9.43
N GLY A 284 0.36 2.88 10.27
CA GLY A 284 0.03 1.50 10.00
C GLY A 284 1.22 0.58 9.76
N GLY A 285 1.13 -0.28 8.74
CA GLY A 285 2.08 -1.36 8.45
C GLY A 285 1.70 -2.68 9.12
N ALA A 286 2.27 -3.78 8.61
CA ALA A 286 2.09 -5.10 9.19
C ALA A 286 3.08 -5.32 10.34
N ALA A 287 2.55 -5.59 11.53
CA ALA A 287 3.29 -5.91 12.75
C ALA A 287 2.86 -7.28 13.26
N PHE A 288 3.67 -7.98 14.05
CA PHE A 288 3.18 -9.17 14.75
C PHE A 288 2.12 -8.78 15.79
N ALA A 289 1.04 -9.55 15.86
CA ALA A 289 0.08 -9.40 16.93
C ALA A 289 0.72 -9.79 18.28
N PRO A 290 0.32 -9.15 19.40
CA PRO A 290 0.82 -9.52 20.72
C PRO A 290 0.67 -11.04 20.96
N ASP A 291 1.75 -11.69 21.38
CA ASP A 291 1.81 -13.13 21.67
C ASP A 291 1.45 -14.06 20.48
N SER A 292 1.62 -13.59 19.24
CA SER A 292 1.25 -14.31 18.02
C SER A 292 2.33 -14.23 16.94
N VAL A 293 2.41 -15.27 16.13
CA VAL A 293 3.28 -15.32 14.93
C VAL A 293 2.59 -14.77 13.68
N TYR A 294 1.31 -14.40 13.78
CA TYR A 294 0.56 -13.83 12.66
C TYR A 294 0.74 -12.31 12.60
N GLU A 295 0.95 -11.82 11.39
CA GLU A 295 0.96 -10.39 11.09
C GLU A 295 -0.46 -9.81 11.19
N GLU A 296 -0.59 -8.67 11.86
CA GLU A 296 -1.75 -7.80 11.86
C GLU A 296 -1.38 -6.46 11.24
N ASP A 297 -2.22 -6.00 10.32
CA ASP A 297 -2.08 -4.66 9.76
C ASP A 297 -2.61 -3.63 10.75
N ARG A 298 -1.73 -2.71 11.14
CA ARG A 298 -2.00 -1.69 12.14
C ARG A 298 -2.65 -0.46 11.51
N SER A 299 -3.40 0.28 12.32
CA SER A 299 -4.02 1.58 11.97
C SER A 299 -3.54 2.72 12.87
N ASP A 300 -2.48 2.49 13.62
CA ASP A 300 -1.90 3.46 14.55
C ASP A 300 -1.15 4.56 13.79
N VAL A 301 -1.17 5.77 14.36
CA VAL A 301 -0.42 6.94 13.89
C VAL A 301 0.63 7.27 14.94
N TRP A 302 1.86 7.53 14.49
CA TRP A 302 2.96 7.93 15.34
C TRP A 302 3.62 9.19 14.78
N LEU A 303 4.04 10.09 15.66
CA LEU A 303 4.80 11.30 15.33
C LEU A 303 6.18 11.24 15.96
N PHE A 304 7.18 11.72 15.23
CA PHE A 304 8.53 11.89 15.73
C PHE A 304 9.01 13.29 15.35
N THR A 305 9.38 14.09 16.34
CA THR A 305 9.77 15.49 16.14
C THR A 305 11.28 15.68 16.32
N ALA A 306 11.82 16.72 15.69
CA ALA A 306 13.22 17.09 15.81
C ALA A 306 13.59 17.56 17.22
N GLU A 307 12.62 18.12 17.95
CA GLU A 307 12.79 18.61 19.32
C GLU A 307 12.85 17.46 20.33
N GLU A 308 11.83 16.59 20.35
CA GLU A 308 11.73 15.53 21.36
C GLU A 308 12.61 14.32 21.03
N ARG A 309 12.86 14.08 19.74
CA ARG A 309 13.60 12.91 19.22
C ARG A 309 13.11 11.57 19.80
N ALA A 310 11.81 11.49 20.05
CA ALA A 310 11.10 10.32 20.51
C ALA A 310 9.78 10.17 19.75
N TRP A 311 9.32 8.93 19.63
CA TRP A 311 8.01 8.65 19.05
C TRP A 311 6.91 8.92 20.06
N GLU A 312 5.88 9.63 19.61
CA GLU A 312 4.62 9.83 20.31
C GLU A 312 3.50 9.15 19.52
N GLN A 313 2.72 8.28 20.16
CA GLN A 313 1.53 7.74 19.53
C GLN A 313 0.42 8.79 19.50
N VAL A 314 -0.09 9.10 18.31
CA VAL A 314 -1.20 10.04 18.15
C VAL A 314 -2.51 9.31 18.44
N SER A 315 -3.28 9.81 19.40
CA SER A 315 -4.64 9.34 19.62
C SER A 315 -5.53 9.82 18.48
N THR A 316 -5.87 8.90 17.58
CA THR A 316 -6.88 9.11 16.54
C THR A 316 -8.15 8.38 16.96
N GLY A 317 -9.30 9.06 16.96
CA GLY A 317 -10.57 8.49 17.45
C GLY A 317 -10.98 7.19 16.74
N LEU A 318 -12.10 6.60 17.18
CA LEU A 318 -12.54 5.26 16.73
C LEU A 318 -12.94 5.17 15.24
N ARG A 319 -13.14 6.31 14.57
CA ARG A 319 -13.49 6.38 13.15
C ARG A 319 -12.24 6.76 12.37
N GLY A 320 -11.82 5.91 11.43
CA GLY A 320 -10.64 6.14 10.60
C GLY A 320 -10.38 5.00 9.61
N PRO A 321 -9.28 5.08 8.86
CA PRO A 321 -8.90 4.03 7.93
C PRO A 321 -8.67 2.71 8.68
N ALA A 322 -9.13 1.61 8.07
CA ALA A 322 -8.76 0.27 8.52
C ALA A 322 -7.24 0.10 8.52
N GLY A 323 -6.73 -0.74 9.43
CA GLY A 323 -5.30 -1.05 9.48
C GLY A 323 -4.82 -1.65 8.17
N ARG A 324 -3.67 -1.18 7.68
CA ARG A 324 -3.18 -1.51 6.35
C ARG A 324 -1.68 -1.27 6.21
N ARG A 325 -1.10 -1.90 5.20
CA ARG A 325 0.30 -1.74 4.78
C ARG A 325 0.40 -1.29 3.33
N ALA A 326 1.59 -0.85 2.94
CA ALA A 326 1.92 -0.38 1.60
C ALA A 326 0.93 0.67 1.06
N ALA A 327 0.37 1.46 1.99
CA ALA A 327 -0.36 2.69 1.70
C ALA A 327 0.65 3.82 1.46
N ALA A 328 0.19 4.91 0.85
CA ALA A 328 0.97 6.13 0.74
C ALA A 328 0.48 7.15 1.77
N LEU A 329 1.43 7.87 2.38
CA LEU A 329 1.18 8.94 3.34
C LEU A 329 1.95 10.17 2.90
N ALA A 330 1.33 11.34 2.94
CA ALA A 330 2.00 12.60 2.66
C ALA A 330 1.49 13.71 3.55
N TRP A 331 2.33 14.72 3.74
CA TRP A 331 1.95 15.94 4.42
C TRP A 331 1.40 16.95 3.41
N LEU A 332 0.26 17.56 3.71
CA LEU A 332 -0.30 18.64 2.92
C LEU A 332 0.43 19.96 3.25
N PRO A 333 1.11 20.61 2.28
CA PRO A 333 1.93 21.78 2.57
C PRO A 333 1.16 22.97 3.12
N GLY A 334 1.81 23.72 3.99
CA GLY A 334 1.21 24.88 4.67
C GLY A 334 0.16 24.51 5.73
N THR A 335 0.02 23.22 6.05
CA THR A 335 -0.94 22.72 7.03
C THR A 335 -0.30 21.67 7.93
N GLN A 336 -0.95 21.34 9.04
CA GLN A 336 -0.64 20.19 9.88
C GLN A 336 -1.53 18.98 9.51
N THR A 337 -1.84 18.81 8.23
CA THR A 337 -2.73 17.74 7.75
C THR A 337 -1.96 16.65 7.00
N LEU A 338 -2.20 15.40 7.38
CA LEU A 338 -1.74 14.22 6.65
C LEU A 338 -2.80 13.75 5.66
N LEU A 339 -2.36 13.31 4.49
CA LEU A 339 -3.16 12.63 3.48
C LEU A 339 -2.70 11.17 3.39
N MET A 340 -3.63 10.23 3.47
CA MET A 340 -3.36 8.80 3.31
C MET A 340 -4.18 8.23 2.17
N PHE A 341 -3.55 7.48 1.27
CA PHE A 341 -4.23 6.89 0.13
C PHE A 341 -3.89 5.40 -0.06
N GLY A 342 -4.92 4.62 -0.35
CA GLY A 342 -4.82 3.22 -0.77
C GLY A 342 -4.21 2.29 0.27
N GLY A 343 -3.44 1.31 -0.20
CA GLY A 343 -2.82 0.27 0.61
C GLY A 343 -3.57 -1.06 0.55
N GLU A 344 -3.09 -2.02 1.32
CA GLU A 344 -3.68 -3.36 1.42
C GLU A 344 -3.79 -3.84 2.85
N GLN A 345 -4.70 -4.78 3.06
CA GLN A 345 -4.94 -5.43 4.35
C GLN A 345 -5.09 -6.94 4.16
N TYR A 346 -4.54 -7.73 5.08
CA TYR A 346 -4.70 -9.17 5.12
C TYR A 346 -5.53 -9.59 6.34
N VAL A 347 -6.79 -9.98 6.10
CA VAL A 347 -7.68 -10.55 7.13
C VAL A 347 -8.31 -11.82 6.56
N GLY A 348 -7.53 -12.91 6.55
CA GLY A 348 -7.88 -14.18 5.89
C GLY A 348 -7.86 -14.12 4.36
N VAL A 349 -8.25 -12.98 3.78
CA VAL A 349 -8.16 -12.65 2.36
C VAL A 349 -7.45 -11.30 2.22
N ARG A 350 -6.64 -11.17 1.16
CA ARG A 350 -5.97 -9.92 0.80
C ARG A 350 -6.97 -8.93 0.18
N ARG A 351 -7.10 -7.75 0.78
CA ARG A 351 -7.96 -6.65 0.31
C ARG A 351 -7.09 -5.45 -0.05
N PHE A 352 -7.49 -4.73 -1.10
CA PHE A 352 -6.84 -3.49 -1.53
C PHE A 352 -7.81 -2.33 -1.38
N TRP A 353 -7.28 -1.15 -1.17
CA TRP A 353 -8.06 0.06 -0.92
C TRP A 353 -7.75 1.16 -1.94
N SER A 354 -8.72 2.05 -2.15
CA SER A 354 -8.65 3.27 -2.99
C SER A 354 -9.23 4.49 -2.26
N ASP A 355 -9.40 4.42 -0.95
CA ASP A 355 -9.85 5.54 -0.14
C ASP A 355 -8.70 6.54 0.12
N LEU A 356 -9.06 7.82 0.11
CA LEU A 356 -8.25 8.97 0.49
C LEU A 356 -8.79 9.53 1.81
N TRP A 357 -7.91 9.60 2.80
CA TRP A 357 -8.20 10.08 4.15
C TRP A 357 -7.36 11.31 4.46
N ARG A 358 -7.90 12.21 5.29
CA ARG A 358 -7.19 13.35 5.86
C ARG A 358 -7.19 13.25 7.38
N LEU A 359 -6.08 13.63 8.00
CA LEU A 359 -5.94 13.76 9.46
C LEU A 359 -5.29 15.09 9.78
N ASP A 360 -6.04 15.97 10.46
CA ASP A 360 -5.53 17.26 10.95
C ASP A 360 -4.93 17.09 12.35
N LEU A 361 -3.62 17.31 12.47
CA LEU A 361 -2.84 17.06 13.69
C LEU A 361 -3.00 18.15 14.75
N ASP A 362 -3.46 19.35 14.38
CA ASP A 362 -3.66 20.49 15.30
C ASP A 362 -5.08 20.53 15.89
N LYS A 363 -6.04 19.85 15.24
CA LYS A 363 -7.43 19.81 15.67
C LYS A 363 -7.69 18.60 16.58
N ALA A 364 -8.91 18.07 16.52
CA ALA A 364 -9.31 16.89 17.28
C ALA A 364 -8.56 15.59 16.89
N ARG A 365 -7.64 15.62 15.91
CA ARG A 365 -6.88 14.46 15.42
C ARG A 365 -7.82 13.32 15.00
N LEU A 366 -8.91 13.69 14.32
CA LEU A 366 -9.89 12.75 13.78
C LEU A 366 -9.68 12.60 12.27
N TRP A 367 -9.85 11.36 11.80
CA TRP A 367 -9.80 11.04 10.39
C TRP A 367 -11.11 11.41 9.70
N ASP A 368 -11.01 12.10 8.57
CA ASP A 368 -12.12 12.32 7.65
C ASP A 368 -11.79 11.77 6.26
N LYS A 369 -12.82 11.38 5.51
CA LYS A 369 -12.68 11.06 4.10
C LYS A 369 -12.53 12.34 3.29
N ALA A 370 -11.50 12.41 2.44
CA ALA A 370 -11.16 13.64 1.72
C ALA A 370 -12.13 14.00 0.58
N TYR A 371 -13.02 13.08 0.17
CA TYR A 371 -14.02 13.28 -0.88
C TYR A 371 -15.38 13.78 -0.37
N ALA A 372 -15.56 14.00 0.93
CA ALA A 372 -16.85 14.45 1.48
C ALA A 372 -17.31 15.79 0.87
N ALA A 373 -16.40 16.76 0.71
CA ALA A 373 -16.72 18.05 0.09
C ALA A 373 -17.05 17.95 -1.42
N TYR A 374 -16.49 16.97 -2.12
CA TYR A 374 -16.78 16.73 -3.53
C TYR A 374 -18.17 16.13 -3.74
N LEU A 375 -18.57 15.19 -2.87
CA LEU A 375 -19.91 14.60 -2.91
C LEU A 375 -21.00 15.60 -2.50
N GLU A 376 -20.71 16.50 -1.56
CA GLU A 376 -21.61 17.62 -1.20
C GLU A 376 -21.79 18.61 -2.36
N ALA A 377 -20.70 19.00 -3.05
CA ALA A 377 -20.76 19.90 -4.19
C ALA A 377 -21.56 19.32 -5.39
N ILE A 378 -21.43 18.02 -5.66
CA ILE A 378 -22.22 17.34 -6.69
C ILE A 378 -23.69 17.24 -6.29
N ALA A 379 -23.99 17.01 -5.00
CA ALA A 379 -25.36 16.97 -4.51
C ALA A 379 -26.05 18.32 -4.65
N ASP A 380 -25.36 19.42 -4.35
CA ASP A 380 -25.88 20.78 -4.53
C ASP A 380 -26.11 21.14 -6.01
N GLU A 381 -25.24 20.71 -6.93
CA GLU A 381 -25.45 20.88 -8.38
C GLU A 381 -26.62 20.04 -8.92
N ALA A 382 -26.80 18.82 -8.39
CA ALA A 382 -27.90 17.93 -8.78
C ALA A 382 -29.27 18.44 -8.32
N ASP A 383 -29.35 19.14 -7.19
CA ASP A 383 -30.60 19.76 -6.69
C ASP A 383 -30.94 21.08 -7.42
N GLY A 384 -29.98 21.70 -8.12
CA GLY A 384 -30.17 22.91 -8.94
C GLY A 384 -30.59 22.65 -10.40
N GLY A 385 -30.49 21.40 -10.89
CA GLY A 385 -30.80 21.01 -12.27
C GLY A 385 -32.21 20.42 -12.42
N GLY A 386 -33.08 21.07 -13.19
CA GLY A 386 -34.45 20.61 -13.42
C GLY A 386 -34.52 19.19 -14.00
N ALA A 387 -35.20 18.29 -13.26
CA ALA A 387 -35.86 17.01 -13.56
C ALA A 387 -35.31 15.99 -14.60
N ASP A 388 -34.29 16.29 -15.41
CA ASP A 388 -33.82 15.41 -16.51
C ASP A 388 -32.29 15.21 -16.55
N ALA A 389 -31.56 15.65 -15.51
CA ALA A 389 -30.15 15.31 -15.38
C ALA A 389 -29.96 13.84 -14.91
N PRO A 390 -29.07 13.05 -15.53
CA PRO A 390 -28.80 11.68 -15.10
C PRO A 390 -28.25 11.69 -13.67
N ARG A 391 -29.01 11.12 -12.73
CA ARG A 391 -28.59 10.96 -11.34
C ARG A 391 -27.36 10.03 -11.30
N PRO A 392 -26.26 10.37 -10.60
CA PRO A 392 -25.20 9.42 -10.36
C PRO A 392 -25.79 8.23 -9.60
N ARG A 393 -25.64 7.01 -10.15
CA ARG A 393 -26.03 5.78 -9.45
C ARG A 393 -25.12 5.64 -8.25
N THR A 394 -25.66 5.89 -7.06
CA THR A 394 -25.01 5.64 -5.76
C THR A 394 -24.81 4.16 -5.45
N ASP A 395 -25.04 3.27 -6.41
CA ASP A 395 -25.11 1.82 -6.20
C ASP A 395 -23.74 1.13 -6.11
N GLU A 396 -22.62 1.85 -6.27
CA GLU A 396 -21.27 1.29 -6.12
C GLU A 396 -20.46 1.80 -4.91
N ILE A 397 -21.07 2.55 -4.00
CA ILE A 397 -20.51 2.66 -2.64
C ILE A 397 -21.03 1.46 -1.86
N ASN A 398 -20.39 0.31 -2.06
CA ASN A 398 -20.58 -0.87 -1.22
C ASN A 398 -20.12 -0.54 0.22
N ILE A 399 -21.02 0.07 1.00
CA ILE A 399 -21.06 -0.15 2.43
C ILE A 399 -21.37 -1.65 2.56
N ASN A 400 -20.35 -2.44 2.82
CA ASN A 400 -20.49 -3.87 3.08
C ASN A 400 -21.27 -4.09 4.38
N LEU A 401 -22.60 -4.01 4.29
CA LEU A 401 -23.54 -4.60 5.24
C LEU A 401 -24.00 -6.00 4.76
N ARG A 402 -23.37 -6.58 3.74
CA ARG A 402 -23.59 -7.97 3.29
C ARG A 402 -22.94 -9.04 4.19
N TRP A 403 -22.96 -8.82 5.50
CA TRP A 403 -22.56 -9.84 6.50
C TRP A 403 -23.75 -10.34 7.34
N LEU A 404 -24.98 -10.19 6.83
CA LEU A 404 -26.19 -10.74 7.47
C LEU A 404 -27.02 -11.68 6.58
N ASP A 405 -26.70 -11.82 5.29
CA ASP A 405 -27.48 -12.69 4.39
C ASP A 405 -27.00 -14.16 4.39
N ASP A 406 -25.74 -14.43 4.79
CA ASP A 406 -25.16 -15.79 4.79
C ASP A 406 -25.33 -16.55 6.13
N LEU A 407 -26.14 -16.03 7.07
CA LEU A 407 -26.38 -16.70 8.37
C LEU A 407 -27.82 -17.23 8.56
N PHE A 408 -28.69 -17.15 7.55
CA PHE A 408 -30.07 -17.65 7.65
C PHE A 408 -30.48 -18.48 6.43
N VAL A 409 -29.81 -19.60 6.21
CA VAL A 409 -30.35 -20.70 5.41
C VAL A 409 -30.31 -21.95 6.28
N ASP A 410 -31.42 -22.16 7.00
CA ASP A 410 -31.96 -23.45 7.48
C ASP A 410 -32.78 -23.24 8.76
N LEU A 411 -33.92 -22.55 8.66
CA LEU A 411 -35.02 -22.68 9.63
C LEU A 411 -36.38 -22.72 8.91
N PRO A 412 -37.30 -23.63 9.29
CA PRO A 412 -38.53 -23.89 8.55
C PRO A 412 -39.62 -22.81 8.70
N LEU A 413 -40.45 -22.75 7.65
CA LEU A 413 -41.50 -21.81 7.22
C LEU A 413 -42.67 -21.51 8.21
N TRP A 414 -42.43 -21.17 9.47
CA TRP A 414 -43.53 -20.69 10.34
C TRP A 414 -43.27 -19.41 11.14
N ALA A 415 -42.18 -18.67 10.87
CA ALA A 415 -41.85 -17.45 11.61
C ALA A 415 -41.83 -16.16 10.78
N SER A 416 -42.56 -16.09 9.66
CA SER A 416 -42.77 -14.84 8.91
C SER A 416 -44.04 -14.13 9.36
N ALA A 417 -44.05 -13.63 10.60
CA ALA A 417 -44.95 -12.59 11.05
C ALA A 417 -44.40 -11.97 12.35
N THR A 418 -43.60 -10.91 12.23
CA THR A 418 -43.60 -9.67 13.05
C THR A 418 -42.36 -8.85 12.66
N ILE A 419 -42.46 -8.04 11.60
CA ILE A 419 -41.57 -6.89 11.37
C ILE A 419 -42.42 -5.64 11.58
N VAL A 420 -42.80 -5.37 12.84
CA VAL A 420 -43.11 -4.03 13.34
C VAL A 420 -42.85 -4.07 14.85
N PHE A 421 -41.93 -3.24 15.33
CA PHE A 421 -41.48 -3.05 16.74
C PHE A 421 -40.50 -4.08 17.36
N GLY A 422 -39.32 -3.58 17.77
CA GLY A 422 -38.70 -4.00 19.04
C GLY A 422 -37.22 -4.40 19.02
N LEU A 423 -36.40 -3.53 19.62
CA LEU A 423 -35.00 -3.73 20.05
C LEU A 423 -34.66 -4.87 21.08
N PRO A 424 -35.55 -5.72 21.65
CA PRO A 424 -35.11 -6.72 22.65
C PRO A 424 -34.52 -8.03 22.10
N CYS A 425 -34.80 -8.44 20.86
CA CYS A 425 -34.43 -9.78 20.38
C CYS A 425 -32.93 -9.93 20.05
N PHE A 426 -32.24 -8.83 19.72
CA PHE A 426 -30.81 -8.85 19.40
C PHE A 426 -29.93 -9.16 20.62
N CYS A 427 -30.34 -8.73 21.82
CA CYS A 427 -29.60 -8.99 23.07
C CYS A 427 -29.70 -10.46 23.51
N LEU A 428 -30.84 -11.12 23.29
CA LEU A 428 -31.01 -12.54 23.62
C LEU A 428 -30.14 -13.44 22.73
N CYS A 429 -30.05 -13.10 21.44
CA CYS A 429 -29.26 -13.84 20.46
C CYS A 429 -27.74 -13.75 20.75
N LEU A 430 -27.25 -12.55 21.11
CA LEU A 430 -25.85 -12.36 21.52
C LEU A 430 -25.52 -13.09 22.83
N CYS A 431 -26.44 -13.12 23.80
CA CYS A 431 -26.26 -13.88 25.04
C CYS A 431 -26.17 -15.39 24.79
N ILE A 432 -27.03 -15.96 23.94
CA ILE A 432 -27.03 -17.38 23.59
C ILE A 432 -25.76 -17.75 22.80
N CYS A 433 -25.36 -16.94 21.82
CA CYS A 433 -24.12 -17.12 21.07
C CYS A 433 -22.87 -17.04 21.97
N SER A 434 -22.85 -16.13 22.95
CA SER A 434 -21.76 -16.05 23.93
C SER A 434 -21.71 -17.28 24.84
N GLY A 435 -22.87 -17.84 25.21
CA GLY A 435 -23.00 -19.05 26.02
C GLY A 435 -22.49 -20.29 25.28
N LEU A 436 -22.88 -20.45 24.02
CA LEU A 436 -22.42 -21.54 23.14
C LEU A 436 -20.93 -21.43 22.83
N TYR A 437 -20.40 -20.22 22.64
CA TYR A 437 -18.97 -19.98 22.46
C TYR A 437 -18.17 -20.36 23.72
N ARG A 438 -18.65 -19.97 24.92
CA ARG A 438 -18.02 -20.36 26.20
C ARG A 438 -18.10 -21.88 26.44
N GLN A 439 -19.20 -22.54 26.07
CA GLN A 439 -19.30 -24.00 26.15
C GLN A 439 -18.33 -24.71 25.21
N ARG A 440 -18.19 -24.25 23.95
CA ARG A 440 -17.19 -24.79 23.01
C ARG A 440 -15.76 -24.61 23.50
N ARG A 441 -15.41 -23.46 24.08
CA ARG A 441 -14.09 -23.24 24.69
C ARG A 441 -13.82 -24.16 25.87
N ARG A 442 -14.82 -24.39 26.74
CA ARG A 442 -14.69 -25.34 27.87
C ARG A 442 -14.52 -26.79 27.39
N ALA A 443 -15.24 -27.20 26.35
CA ALA A 443 -15.09 -28.52 25.75
C ALA A 443 -13.71 -28.73 25.08
N GLN A 444 -13.19 -27.71 24.38
CA GLN A 444 -11.84 -27.76 23.80
C GLN A 444 -10.74 -27.76 24.87
N ALA A 445 -10.93 -27.02 25.97
CA ALA A 445 -10.00 -27.04 27.09
C ALA A 445 -9.96 -28.41 27.79
N ARG A 446 -11.11 -29.08 27.98
CA ARG A 446 -11.17 -30.45 28.51
C ARG A 446 -10.45 -31.45 27.62
N LYS A 447 -10.69 -31.42 26.30
CA LYS A 447 -9.98 -32.30 25.35
C LYS A 447 -8.46 -32.10 25.38
N ARG A 448 -7.99 -30.87 25.60
CA ARG A 448 -6.55 -30.57 25.73
C ARG A 448 -5.96 -31.06 27.06
N ALA A 449 -6.74 -31.01 28.15
CA ALA A 449 -6.33 -31.56 29.43
C ALA A 449 -6.22 -33.09 29.37
N GLU A 450 -7.24 -33.76 28.80
CA GLU A 450 -7.24 -35.22 28.60
C GLU A 450 -6.09 -35.68 27.67
N ALA A 451 -5.76 -34.90 26.63
CA ALA A 451 -4.63 -35.20 25.76
C ALA A 451 -3.26 -35.03 26.48
N ARG A 452 -3.15 -34.07 27.41
CA ARG A 452 -1.93 -33.88 28.23
C ARG A 452 -1.76 -34.99 29.25
N GLU A 453 -2.85 -35.44 29.89
CA GLU A 453 -2.81 -36.57 30.82
C GLU A 453 -2.44 -37.88 30.10
N ARG A 454 -2.95 -38.12 28.88
CA ARG A 454 -2.53 -39.27 28.07
C ARG A 454 -1.05 -39.21 27.68
N ALA A 455 -0.57 -38.06 27.23
CA ALA A 455 0.84 -37.88 26.89
C ALA A 455 1.77 -38.05 28.11
N HIS A 456 1.31 -37.68 29.31
CA HIS A 456 2.07 -37.89 30.54
C HIS A 456 2.07 -39.37 30.96
N ALA A 457 0.94 -40.07 30.83
CA ALA A 457 0.84 -41.50 31.11
C ALA A 457 1.68 -42.35 30.14
N GLU A 458 1.73 -41.98 28.85
CA GLU A 458 2.58 -42.62 27.84
C GLU A 458 4.07 -42.38 28.12
N ALA A 459 4.44 -41.23 28.71
CA ALA A 459 5.82 -40.92 29.06
C ALA A 459 6.31 -41.62 30.34
N GLU A 460 5.41 -41.99 31.26
CA GLU A 460 5.73 -42.79 32.46
C GLU A 460 5.82 -44.30 32.18
N ASP A 461 5.20 -44.80 31.11
CA ASP A 461 5.26 -46.22 30.71
C ASP A 461 6.53 -46.54 29.86
N ASP A 462 7.17 -45.49 29.32
CA ASP A 462 8.43 -45.56 28.55
C ASP A 462 9.70 -45.34 29.42
N SER A 463 9.54 -45.11 30.73
CA SER A 463 10.62 -44.94 31.73
C SER A 463 10.67 -46.08 32.74
#